data_AF-A0A928ZJB3-F1
#
_entry.id   AF-A0A928ZJB3-F1
#
_cell.length_a   1.000
_cell.length_b   1.000
_cell.length_c   1.000
_cell.angle_alpha   90.00
_cell.angle_beta   90.00
_cell.angle_gamma   90.00
#
_symmetry.space_group_name_H-M   'P 1'
#
loop_
_entity.id
_entity.type
_entity.pdbx_description
1 polymer ?
#
loop_
_entity_poly.entity_id
_entity_poly.type
_entity_poly.pdbx_seq_one_letter_code
_entity_poly.pdbx_strand_id
1 'polypeptide(L)'
;MSNQRTIQSIYTDGACTGNPGPGGWGVVVYFQDGSIHEMGDAASYTTNNKMEMQAAIAALQFLEASEQTQPITLYTDSEYLINCVTKWVPGWKKRGWKKADGKPVQNQDLLETLDELNSRLVNWQHVRGHSGNIGNERCDVIARSFASGEIPSLQQLSSTESYKSLPNPSKTHVAKVAEDDKNFTIINTSTQDNSTSALDIDVMEPSTAQAAAANEEKPPATRVEQLRNLVETLHIADEISQKGYLITSSELADLMDVHASAVTSRGDQWRWRNWIVSRVRREGNQILWELERGDRLGGEED
;
A
#
# COMPACT_ATOMS: atom_id res chain seq x y z
N MET A 1 -14.50 31.02 24.93
CA MET A 1 -14.71 29.64 24.47
C MET A 1 -13.83 29.48 23.26
N SER A 2 -12.82 28.62 23.31
CA SER A 2 -11.97 28.37 22.13
C SER A 2 -12.86 27.79 21.03
N ASN A 3 -12.89 28.45 19.87
CA ASN A 3 -13.53 27.94 18.65
C ASN A 3 -12.66 26.82 18.06
N GLN A 4 -12.51 25.72 18.80
CA GLN A 4 -11.69 24.60 18.38
C GLN A 4 -12.52 23.76 17.42
N ARG A 5 -12.15 23.76 16.14
CA ARG A 5 -12.86 22.97 15.13
C ARG A 5 -12.77 21.49 15.49
N THR A 6 -13.91 20.82 15.41
CA THR A 6 -13.98 19.37 15.63
C THR A 6 -13.71 18.66 14.31
N ILE A 7 -12.68 17.83 14.29
CA ILE A 7 -12.33 16.93 13.20
C ILE A 7 -13.42 15.85 13.08
N GLN A 8 -13.94 15.71 11.87
CA GLN A 8 -14.90 14.68 11.48
C GLN A 8 -14.19 13.40 11.04
N SER A 9 -13.23 13.54 10.11
CA SER A 9 -12.48 12.41 9.56
C SER A 9 -11.12 12.85 9.03
N ILE A 10 -10.19 11.89 8.97
CA ILE A 10 -8.85 12.08 8.41
C ILE A 10 -8.61 11.00 7.38
N TYR A 11 -8.01 11.37 6.25
CA TYR A 11 -7.57 10.47 5.19
C TYR A 11 -6.06 10.60 5.04
N THR A 12 -5.38 9.49 4.76
CA THR A 12 -3.93 9.46 4.60
C THR A 12 -3.54 8.50 3.47
N ASP A 13 -2.59 8.92 2.65
CA ASP A 13 -2.04 8.11 1.56
C ASP A 13 -0.54 8.43 1.33
N GLY A 14 0.19 7.47 0.78
CA GLY A 14 1.59 7.57 0.40
C GLY A 14 1.81 7.02 -1.02
N ALA A 15 2.73 7.66 -1.75
CA ALA A 15 3.09 7.25 -3.10
C ALA A 15 4.61 7.29 -3.29
N CYS A 16 5.12 6.42 -4.16
CA CYS A 16 6.54 6.36 -4.50
C CYS A 16 6.73 6.07 -5.99
N THR A 17 7.51 6.90 -6.68
CA THR A 17 7.87 6.71 -8.09
C THR A 17 9.12 5.84 -8.18
N GLY A 18 8.90 4.53 -8.42
CA GLY A 18 9.96 3.52 -8.22
C GLY A 18 10.15 3.22 -6.73
N ASN A 19 10.23 1.94 -6.36
CA ASN A 19 10.25 1.53 -4.95
C ASN A 19 11.48 0.66 -4.65
N PRO A 20 12.55 1.19 -4.05
CA PRO A 20 12.69 2.56 -3.53
C PRO A 20 12.90 3.64 -4.60
N GLY A 21 12.55 4.89 -4.29
CA GLY A 21 12.64 6.03 -5.19
C GLY A 21 12.09 7.33 -4.58
N PRO A 22 11.94 8.41 -5.36
CA PRO A 22 11.24 9.62 -4.90
C PRO A 22 9.82 9.29 -4.46
N GLY A 23 9.42 9.78 -3.29
CA GLY A 23 8.10 9.55 -2.75
C GLY A 23 7.50 10.80 -2.14
N GLY A 24 6.19 10.75 -1.93
CA GLY A 24 5.42 11.81 -1.31
C GLY A 24 4.28 11.20 -0.51
N TRP A 25 3.75 11.99 0.42
CA TRP A 25 2.61 11.60 1.23
C TRP A 25 1.59 12.74 1.30
N GLY A 26 0.34 12.37 1.54
CA GLY A 26 -0.78 13.30 1.61
C GLY A 26 -1.71 12.97 2.75
N VAL A 27 -2.24 14.01 3.39
CA VAL A 27 -3.27 13.91 4.42
C VAL A 27 -4.35 14.95 4.15
N VAL A 28 -5.60 14.54 4.29
CA VAL A 28 -6.77 15.42 4.19
C VAL A 28 -7.60 15.27 5.46
N VAL A 29 -7.83 16.38 6.15
CA VAL A 29 -8.62 16.48 7.37
C VAL A 29 -9.92 17.21 7.06
N TYR A 30 -11.05 16.56 7.34
CA TYR A 30 -12.38 17.15 7.25
C TYR A 30 -12.87 17.55 8.63
N PHE A 31 -13.46 18.74 8.74
CA PHE A 31 -14.04 19.26 9.98
C PHE A 31 -15.57 19.27 9.91
N GLN A 32 -16.21 19.24 11.08
CA GLN A 32 -17.68 19.26 11.19
C GLN A 32 -18.33 20.55 10.64
N ASP A 33 -17.58 21.65 10.57
CA ASP A 33 -18.05 22.92 9.98
C ASP A 33 -17.96 22.94 8.44
N GLY A 34 -17.52 21.84 7.82
CA GLY A 34 -17.35 21.68 6.38
C GLY A 34 -16.02 22.22 5.85
N SER A 35 -15.15 22.75 6.72
CA SER A 35 -13.80 23.15 6.32
C SER A 35 -12.88 21.94 6.11
N ILE A 36 -11.81 22.16 5.35
CA ILE A 36 -10.82 21.14 4.98
C ILE A 36 -9.42 21.67 5.31
N HIS A 37 -8.56 20.79 5.81
CA HIS A 37 -7.13 21.05 5.95
C HIS A 37 -6.32 19.94 5.26
N GLU A 38 -5.38 20.34 4.42
CA GLU A 38 -4.55 19.45 3.60
C GLU A 38 -3.07 19.68 3.93
N MET A 39 -2.34 18.57 3.99
CA MET A 39 -0.89 18.57 4.23
C MET A 39 -0.24 17.45 3.41
N GLY A 40 1.04 17.63 3.14
CA GLY A 40 1.86 16.66 2.44
C GLY A 40 3.30 17.13 2.37
N ASP A 41 4.20 16.21 2.08
CA ASP A 41 5.62 16.49 1.88
C ASP A 41 6.24 15.42 0.97
N ALA A 42 7.49 15.64 0.56
CA ALA A 42 8.25 14.76 -0.32
C ALA A 42 9.52 14.23 0.34
N ALA A 43 9.95 13.06 -0.10
CA ALA A 43 11.26 12.49 0.21
C ALA A 43 11.95 12.01 -1.07
N SER A 44 13.19 12.43 -1.31
CA SER A 44 13.91 12.13 -2.55
C SER A 44 14.26 10.66 -2.74
N TYR A 45 14.36 9.89 -1.65
CA TYR A 45 14.66 8.46 -1.68
C TYR A 45 14.02 7.74 -0.51
N THR A 46 12.95 7.01 -0.79
CA THR A 46 12.11 6.36 0.21
C THR A 46 11.41 5.12 -0.37
N THR A 47 10.48 4.52 0.36
CA THR A 47 9.62 3.43 -0.11
C THR A 47 8.16 3.80 0.08
N ASN A 48 7.26 3.11 -0.62
CA ASN A 48 5.83 3.36 -0.48
C ASN A 48 5.35 3.23 0.98
N ASN A 49 5.69 2.11 1.62
CA ASN A 49 5.31 1.85 3.02
C ASN A 49 5.80 2.95 3.98
N LYS A 50 6.96 3.57 3.72
CA LYS A 50 7.45 4.69 4.55
C LYS A 50 6.61 5.94 4.34
N MET A 51 6.15 6.21 3.11
CA MET A 51 5.26 7.35 2.83
C MET A 51 3.89 7.16 3.46
N GLU A 52 3.32 5.97 3.37
CA GLU A 52 2.05 5.64 4.05
C GLU A 52 2.17 5.86 5.57
N MET A 53 3.28 5.41 6.18
CA MET A 53 3.55 5.63 7.61
C MET A 53 3.77 7.10 7.95
N GLN A 54 4.48 7.86 7.13
CA GLN A 54 4.70 9.29 7.35
C GLN A 54 3.40 10.08 7.26
N ALA A 55 2.52 9.77 6.30
CA ALA A 55 1.18 10.36 6.21
C ALA A 55 0.41 10.17 7.52
N ALA A 56 0.42 8.95 8.03
CA ALA A 56 -0.25 8.60 9.27
C ALA A 56 0.36 9.29 10.50
N ILE A 57 1.68 9.40 10.58
CA ILE A 57 2.36 10.16 11.66
C ILE A 57 1.92 11.63 11.62
N ALA A 58 1.94 12.27 10.45
CA ALA A 58 1.54 13.66 10.31
C ALA A 58 0.07 13.89 10.71
N ALA A 59 -0.83 12.98 10.32
CA ALA A 59 -2.22 12.97 10.73
C ALA A 59 -2.40 12.89 12.26
N LEU A 60 -1.66 12.00 12.92
CA LEU A 60 -1.74 11.85 14.38
C LEU A 60 -1.15 13.05 15.13
N GLN A 61 -0.05 13.62 14.64
CA GLN A 61 0.53 14.86 15.19
C GLN A 61 -0.46 16.02 15.08
N PHE A 62 -1.15 16.14 13.95
CA PHE A 62 -2.21 17.13 13.78
C PHE A 62 -3.36 16.91 14.77
N LEU A 63 -3.79 15.66 14.96
CA LEU A 63 -4.83 15.31 15.91
C LEU A 63 -4.42 15.68 17.34
N GLU A 64 -3.19 15.36 17.76
CA GLU A 64 -2.67 15.73 19.08
C GLU A 64 -2.66 17.26 19.27
N ALA A 65 -2.16 18.00 18.28
CA ALA A 65 -2.13 19.46 18.30
C ALA A 65 -3.53 20.11 18.28
N SER A 66 -4.54 19.41 17.76
CA SER A 66 -5.93 19.87 17.77
C SER A 66 -6.60 19.78 19.14
N GLU A 67 -5.98 19.10 20.12
CA GLU A 67 -6.51 18.80 21.46
C GLU A 67 -7.92 18.17 21.43
N GLN A 68 -8.25 17.49 20.34
CA GLN A 68 -9.54 16.84 20.18
C GLN A 68 -9.69 15.67 21.15
N THR A 69 -10.81 15.66 21.87
CA THR A 69 -11.15 14.61 22.85
C THR A 69 -12.18 13.62 22.33
N GLN A 70 -12.83 13.90 21.20
CA GLN A 70 -13.83 13.03 20.58
C GLN A 70 -13.18 11.99 19.67
N PRO A 71 -13.72 10.75 19.60
CA PRO A 71 -13.24 9.75 18.68
C PRO A 71 -13.29 10.23 17.22
N ILE A 72 -12.25 9.90 16.45
CA ILE A 72 -12.17 10.19 15.02
C ILE A 72 -11.99 8.90 14.24
N THR A 73 -12.30 8.97 12.95
CA THR A 73 -11.95 7.90 12.01
C THR A 73 -10.81 8.36 11.13
N LEU A 74 -9.74 7.56 11.10
CA LEU A 74 -8.60 7.73 10.21
C LEU A 74 -8.67 6.64 9.13
N TYR A 75 -8.79 7.06 7.89
CA TYR A 75 -8.88 6.23 6.72
C TYR A 75 -7.54 6.16 6.00
N THR A 76 -7.12 4.95 5.63
CA THR A 76 -5.95 4.70 4.79
C THR A 76 -6.23 3.50 3.89
N ASP A 77 -5.64 3.51 2.70
CA ASP A 77 -5.66 2.37 1.78
C ASP A 77 -4.49 1.40 1.97
N SER A 78 -3.55 1.73 2.84
CA SER A 78 -2.47 0.85 3.23
C SER A 78 -2.95 -0.27 4.17
N GLU A 79 -3.13 -1.46 3.59
CA GLU A 79 -3.34 -2.68 4.39
C GLU A 79 -2.14 -2.96 5.29
N TYR A 80 -0.93 -2.64 4.85
CA TYR A 80 0.29 -2.84 5.63
C TYR A 80 0.26 -2.00 6.90
N LEU A 81 -0.01 -0.70 6.78
CA LEU A 81 -0.12 0.22 7.90
C LEU A 81 -1.23 -0.21 8.88
N ILE A 82 -2.41 -0.57 8.37
CA ILE A 82 -3.52 -1.03 9.21
C ILE A 82 -3.14 -2.29 10.00
N ASN A 83 -2.52 -3.27 9.36
CA ASN A 83 -2.08 -4.48 10.05
C ASN A 83 -0.96 -4.18 11.06
N CYS A 84 -0.06 -3.24 10.75
CA CYS A 84 0.95 -2.76 11.70
C CYS A 84 0.29 -2.23 12.98
N VAL A 85 -0.59 -1.23 12.87
CA VAL A 85 -1.18 -0.56 14.04
C VAL A 85 -2.18 -1.43 14.80
N THR A 86 -2.97 -2.27 14.10
CA THR A 86 -4.05 -3.04 14.74
C THR A 86 -3.61 -4.42 15.24
N LYS A 87 -2.66 -5.09 14.56
CA LYS A 87 -2.34 -6.51 14.82
C LYS A 87 -0.90 -6.71 15.28
N TRP A 88 0.07 -6.07 14.63
CA TRP A 88 1.47 -6.47 14.76
C TRP A 88 2.25 -5.71 15.83
N VAL A 89 2.13 -4.39 15.89
CA VAL A 89 2.84 -3.52 16.85
C VAL A 89 2.69 -4.00 18.30
N PRO A 90 1.48 -4.36 18.81
CA PRO A 90 1.35 -4.87 20.18
C PRO A 90 2.19 -6.12 20.44
N GLY A 91 2.32 -7.00 19.44
CA GLY A 91 3.12 -8.22 19.52
C GLY A 91 4.62 -7.99 19.33
N TRP A 92 5.03 -7.00 18.54
CA TRP A 92 6.43 -6.62 18.36
C TRP A 92 6.97 -5.90 19.58
N LYS A 93 6.21 -4.97 20.19
CA LYS A 93 6.58 -4.31 21.45
C LYS A 93 6.89 -5.30 22.56
N LYS A 94 6.04 -6.33 22.73
CA LYS A 94 6.26 -7.41 23.71
C LYS A 94 7.53 -8.22 23.45
N ARG A 95 8.00 -8.27 22.20
CA ARG A 95 9.19 -9.01 21.77
C ARG A 95 10.42 -8.11 21.59
N GLY A 96 10.38 -6.87 22.07
CA GLY A 96 11.47 -5.90 21.93
C GLY A 96 11.76 -5.55 20.47
N TRP A 97 10.70 -5.35 19.68
CA TRP A 97 10.76 -4.96 18.25
C TRP A 97 11.50 -5.96 17.34
N LYS A 98 11.35 -7.24 17.65
CA LYS A 98 11.84 -8.36 16.84
C LYS A 98 10.69 -9.13 16.22
N LYS A 99 10.89 -9.56 14.98
CA LYS A 99 10.03 -10.52 14.28
C LYS A 99 10.22 -11.93 14.84
N ALA A 100 9.35 -12.86 14.42
CA ALA A 100 9.42 -14.26 14.84
C ALA A 100 10.72 -14.97 14.42
N ASP A 101 11.35 -14.51 13.34
CA ASP A 101 12.65 -14.96 12.85
C ASP A 101 13.85 -14.34 13.62
N GLY A 102 13.58 -13.57 14.68
CA GLY A 102 14.60 -12.89 15.50
C GLY A 102 15.19 -11.63 14.86
N LYS A 103 14.85 -11.32 13.60
CA LYS A 103 15.33 -10.12 12.91
C LYS A 103 14.59 -8.87 13.42
N PRO A 104 15.22 -7.69 13.34
CA PRO A 104 14.53 -6.44 13.65
C PRO A 104 13.33 -6.23 12.73
N VAL A 105 12.32 -5.54 13.26
CA VAL A 105 11.14 -5.10 12.49
C VAL A 105 11.60 -4.02 11.50
N GLN A 106 11.09 -4.08 10.27
CA GLN A 106 11.37 -3.05 9.27
C GLN A 106 10.61 -1.76 9.61
N ASN A 107 11.21 -0.59 9.36
CA ASN A 107 10.64 0.72 9.67
C ASN A 107 10.27 0.88 11.16
N GLN A 108 11.05 0.24 12.04
CA GLN A 108 10.81 0.26 13.48
C GLN A 108 10.73 1.69 14.04
N ASP A 109 11.58 2.60 13.55
CA ASP A 109 11.60 4.01 13.92
C ASP A 109 10.27 4.73 13.67
N LEU A 110 9.67 4.52 12.50
CA LEU A 110 8.37 5.08 12.16
C LEU A 110 7.23 4.41 12.95
N LEU A 111 7.33 3.09 13.16
CA LEU A 111 6.34 2.33 13.91
C LEU A 111 6.32 2.67 15.40
N GLU A 112 7.47 2.92 16.00
CA GLU A 112 7.59 3.41 17.37
C GLU A 112 6.93 4.79 17.49
N THR A 113 7.23 5.70 16.58
CA THR A 113 6.61 7.04 16.54
C THR A 113 5.09 6.96 16.36
N LEU A 114 4.61 6.10 15.45
CA LEU A 114 3.18 5.86 15.24
C LEU A 114 2.50 5.34 16.50
N ASP A 115 3.11 4.38 17.18
CA ASP A 115 2.55 3.79 18.39
C ASP A 115 2.51 4.77 19.58
N GLU A 116 3.51 5.65 19.69
CA GLU A 116 3.55 6.72 20.70
C GLU A 116 2.42 7.74 20.49
N LEU A 117 2.16 8.12 19.24
CA LEU A 117 1.12 9.10 18.88
C LEU A 117 -0.29 8.50 18.83
N ASN A 118 -0.40 7.20 18.56
CA ASN A 118 -1.68 6.54 18.41
C ASN A 118 -2.42 6.46 19.75
N SER A 119 -3.72 6.68 19.72
CA SER A 119 -4.55 6.69 20.93
C SER A 119 -5.85 5.95 20.71
N ARG A 120 -6.58 5.65 21.80
CA ARG A 120 -7.91 5.02 21.73
C ARG A 120 -8.97 5.91 21.08
N LEU A 121 -8.66 7.18 20.81
CA LEU A 121 -9.55 8.08 20.08
C LEU A 121 -9.55 7.81 18.57
N VAL A 122 -8.53 7.11 18.06
CA VAL A 122 -8.36 6.88 16.62
C VAL A 122 -8.96 5.53 16.24
N ASN A 123 -10.03 5.58 15.45
CA ASN A 123 -10.59 4.41 14.79
C ASN A 123 -9.96 4.27 13.40
N TRP A 124 -9.14 3.26 13.22
CA TRP A 124 -8.50 2.96 11.94
C TRP A 124 -9.46 2.22 11.01
N GLN A 125 -9.59 2.69 9.77
CA GLN A 125 -10.44 2.08 8.76
C GLN A 125 -9.70 1.92 7.44
N HIS A 126 -9.79 0.72 6.86
CA HIS A 126 -9.25 0.45 5.53
C HIS A 126 -10.24 0.94 4.48
N VAL A 127 -9.75 1.69 3.51
CA VAL A 127 -10.47 2.01 2.29
C VAL A 127 -9.75 1.40 1.12
N ARG A 128 -10.46 1.01 0.07
CA ARG A 128 -9.79 0.57 -1.15
C ARG A 128 -9.23 1.80 -1.86
N GLY A 129 -7.97 1.75 -2.28
CA GLY A 129 -7.42 2.74 -3.19
C GLY A 129 -8.25 2.83 -4.47
N HIS A 130 -8.33 4.02 -5.06
CA HIS A 130 -9.00 4.28 -6.35
C HIS A 130 -10.46 3.80 -6.44
N SER A 131 -11.20 3.82 -5.33
CA SER A 131 -12.56 3.26 -5.26
C SER A 131 -13.70 4.31 -5.25
N GLY A 132 -13.43 5.57 -5.57
CA GLY A 132 -14.42 6.66 -5.50
C GLY A 132 -14.46 7.39 -4.15
N ASN A 133 -13.51 7.13 -3.25
CA ASN A 133 -13.44 7.82 -1.97
C ASN A 133 -12.72 9.17 -2.15
N ILE A 134 -13.51 10.25 -2.17
CA ILE A 134 -13.03 11.62 -2.43
C ILE A 134 -11.84 12.01 -1.52
N GLY A 135 -11.88 11.61 -0.24
CA GLY A 135 -10.79 11.89 0.70
C GLY A 135 -9.50 11.16 0.36
N ASN A 136 -9.59 9.86 0.05
CA ASN A 136 -8.44 9.05 -0.35
C ASN A 136 -7.87 9.48 -1.70
N GLU A 137 -8.73 9.72 -2.69
CA GLU A 137 -8.32 10.18 -4.02
C GLU A 137 -7.60 11.53 -3.94
N ARG A 138 -8.04 12.41 -3.05
CA ARG A 138 -7.34 13.67 -2.81
C ARG A 138 -5.98 13.45 -2.16
N CYS A 139 -5.84 12.50 -1.23
CA CYS A 139 -4.55 12.14 -0.65
C CYS A 139 -3.60 11.56 -1.70
N ASP A 140 -4.07 10.67 -2.57
CA ASP A 140 -3.30 10.10 -3.69
C ASP A 140 -2.76 11.20 -4.61
N VAL A 141 -3.60 12.17 -4.99
CA VAL A 141 -3.19 13.31 -5.81
C VAL A 141 -2.09 14.11 -5.12
N ILE A 142 -2.23 14.40 -3.83
CA ILE A 142 -1.22 15.14 -3.05
C ILE A 142 0.09 14.33 -3.01
N ALA A 143 0.03 13.05 -2.64
CA ALA A 143 1.17 12.18 -2.50
C ALA A 143 1.93 12.01 -3.83
N ARG A 144 1.22 11.77 -4.94
CA ARG A 144 1.82 11.65 -6.27
C ARG A 144 2.45 12.94 -6.77
N SER A 145 1.80 14.09 -6.52
CA SER A 145 2.37 15.40 -6.88
C SER A 145 3.72 15.62 -6.18
N PHE A 146 3.77 15.36 -4.87
CA PHE A 146 5.04 15.43 -4.13
C PHE A 146 6.07 14.41 -4.61
N ALA A 147 5.66 13.18 -4.91
CA ALA A 147 6.54 12.14 -5.45
C ALA A 147 7.12 12.48 -6.84
N SER A 148 6.41 13.26 -7.66
CA SER A 148 6.90 13.74 -8.96
C SER A 148 7.71 15.04 -8.87
N GLY A 149 7.85 15.62 -7.67
CA GLY A 149 8.56 16.89 -7.44
C GLY A 149 7.70 18.13 -7.70
N GLU A 150 6.40 17.98 -7.84
CA GLU A 150 5.43 19.07 -7.94
C GLU A 150 4.92 19.48 -6.56
N ILE A 151 4.60 20.77 -6.39
CA ILE A 151 3.99 21.27 -5.15
C ILE A 151 2.50 21.49 -5.43
N PRO A 152 1.60 20.62 -4.92
CA PRO A 152 0.17 20.78 -5.14
C PRO A 152 -0.37 22.00 -4.39
N SER A 153 -1.45 22.58 -4.88
CA SER A 153 -2.20 23.59 -4.12
C SER A 153 -2.92 22.90 -2.96
N LEU A 154 -2.46 23.15 -1.74
CA LEU A 154 -3.04 22.60 -0.51
C LEU A 154 -4.04 23.58 0.11
N GLN A 155 -5.22 23.08 0.50
CA GLN A 155 -6.18 23.84 1.29
C GLN A 155 -5.76 23.85 2.75
N GLN A 156 -5.25 24.98 3.24
CA GLN A 156 -4.83 25.11 4.63
C GLN A 156 -5.70 26.13 5.36
N LEU A 157 -6.18 25.74 6.55
CA LEU A 157 -6.84 26.67 7.48
C LEU A 157 -5.88 27.83 7.79
N SER A 158 -6.31 29.06 7.52
CA SER A 158 -5.51 30.27 7.71
C SER A 158 -5.10 30.45 9.17
N SER A 159 -3.85 30.87 9.38
CA SER A 159 -3.11 30.98 10.66
C SER A 159 -3.67 31.99 11.68
N THR A 160 -4.90 32.48 11.51
CA THR A 160 -5.55 33.43 12.42
C THR A 160 -6.17 32.77 13.64
N GLU A 161 -6.22 31.45 13.69
CA GLU A 161 -6.64 30.70 14.87
C GLU A 161 -5.46 29.87 15.38
N SER A 162 -5.16 30.10 16.65
CA SER A 162 -3.99 29.61 17.37
C SER A 162 -3.97 28.09 17.51
N TYR A 163 -3.60 27.39 16.44
CA TYR A 163 -2.91 26.11 16.55
C TYR A 163 -1.47 26.45 16.93
N LYS A 164 -1.05 26.06 18.15
CA LYS A 164 0.35 26.22 18.58
C LYS A 164 1.22 25.65 17.46
N SER A 165 2.07 26.51 16.91
CA SER A 165 2.92 26.23 15.75
C SER A 165 3.39 24.77 15.71
N LEU A 166 2.97 24.03 14.69
CA LEU A 166 3.65 22.80 14.31
C LEU A 166 5.14 23.11 14.15
N PRO A 167 6.04 22.23 14.63
CA PRO A 167 7.46 22.41 14.40
C PRO A 167 7.71 22.47 12.89
N ASN A 168 8.36 23.55 12.48
CA ASN A 168 8.83 23.79 11.12
C ASN A 168 9.60 22.54 10.61
N PRO A 169 9.24 21.94 9.46
CA PRO A 169 9.89 20.73 8.94
C PRO A 169 11.36 20.94 8.53
N SER A 170 11.86 22.18 8.60
CA SER A 170 13.26 22.52 8.30
C SER A 170 14.28 22.12 9.39
N LYS A 171 13.89 21.41 10.46
CA LYS A 171 14.80 20.94 11.52
C LYS A 171 14.50 19.53 12.00
N THR A 172 14.38 18.58 11.08
CA THR A 172 14.70 17.19 11.41
C THR A 172 16.08 16.91 10.85
N HIS A 173 17.04 16.69 11.75
CA HIS A 173 18.42 16.38 11.38
C HIS A 173 18.46 15.19 10.41
N VAL A 174 18.82 15.47 9.16
CA VAL A 174 19.31 14.48 8.21
C VAL A 174 20.56 13.85 8.82
N ALA A 175 20.40 12.67 9.41
CA ALA A 175 21.51 11.88 9.91
C ALA A 175 22.24 11.28 8.71
N LYS A 176 23.53 11.62 8.66
CA LYS A 176 24.55 11.33 7.65
C LYS A 176 24.55 9.88 7.16
N VAL A 177 24.66 9.76 5.83
CA VAL A 177 25.25 8.62 5.12
C VAL A 177 26.69 8.46 5.62
N ALA A 178 27.03 7.24 6.06
CA ALA A 178 28.41 6.79 6.19
C ALA A 178 28.63 5.66 5.20
N GLU A 179 29.46 5.94 4.20
CA GLU A 179 30.17 4.95 3.40
C GLU A 179 31.12 4.17 4.33
N ASP A 180 31.18 2.84 4.21
CA ASP A 180 32.47 2.16 4.22
C ASP A 180 32.42 0.74 3.63
N ASP A 181 33.54 0.41 3.00
CA ASP A 181 33.84 -0.70 2.11
C ASP A 181 34.07 -2.07 2.79
N LYS A 182 33.76 -3.14 2.03
CA LYS A 182 34.43 -4.46 1.92
C LYS A 182 34.95 -5.18 3.18
N ASN A 183 34.45 -6.41 3.39
CA ASN A 183 35.28 -7.61 3.22
C ASN A 183 34.48 -8.93 3.18
N PHE A 184 34.81 -9.76 2.18
CA PHE A 184 34.46 -11.17 2.07
C PHE A 184 35.12 -12.01 3.16
N THR A 185 34.49 -13.09 3.62
CA THR A 185 35.15 -14.41 3.81
C THR A 185 34.10 -15.54 3.83
N ILE A 186 34.38 -16.54 3.00
CA ILE A 186 33.70 -17.82 2.77
C ILE A 186 34.10 -18.83 3.87
N ILE A 187 33.23 -19.78 4.24
CA ILE A 187 33.55 -21.21 4.47
C ILE A 187 32.24 -22.04 4.49
N ASN A 188 32.27 -23.11 3.67
CA ASN A 188 31.31 -24.22 3.52
C ASN A 188 31.22 -25.07 4.82
N THR A 189 30.29 -26.01 5.08
CA THR A 189 29.81 -27.14 4.25
C THR A 189 28.73 -27.91 5.04
N SER A 190 27.89 -28.67 4.29
CA SER A 190 27.32 -29.99 4.64
C SER A 190 25.82 -30.09 4.95
N THR A 191 25.06 -30.40 3.88
CA THR A 191 24.16 -31.56 3.68
C THR A 191 23.30 -32.06 4.83
N GLN A 192 21.99 -32.21 4.58
CA GLN A 192 21.34 -33.52 4.42
C GLN A 192 19.96 -33.39 3.76
N ASP A 193 19.70 -34.38 2.91
CA ASP A 193 18.49 -34.65 2.14
C ASP A 193 17.23 -34.84 3.00
N ASN A 194 16.06 -34.50 2.44
CA ASN A 194 15.01 -35.52 2.38
C ASN A 194 14.00 -35.24 1.26
N SER A 195 13.81 -36.27 0.45
CA SER A 195 12.83 -36.40 -0.62
C SER A 195 11.48 -36.80 -0.04
N THR A 196 10.38 -36.20 -0.46
CA THR A 196 9.09 -36.90 -0.61
C THR A 196 8.21 -36.22 -1.64
N SER A 197 7.92 -36.99 -2.68
CA SER A 197 6.84 -36.83 -3.66
C SER A 197 5.47 -36.98 -2.97
N ALA A 198 4.51 -36.14 -3.32
CA ALA A 198 3.20 -36.56 -3.82
C ALA A 198 2.35 -35.33 -4.18
N LEU A 199 1.62 -35.52 -5.28
CA LEU A 199 0.64 -34.65 -5.92
C LEU A 199 -0.47 -34.24 -4.95
N ASP A 200 -0.88 -32.97 -5.00
CA ASP A 200 -2.28 -32.57 -4.81
C ASP A 200 -2.50 -31.20 -5.47
N ILE A 201 -3.30 -31.21 -6.55
CA ILE A 201 -3.78 -30.02 -7.25
C ILE A 201 -4.92 -29.46 -6.39
N ASP A 202 -4.61 -28.45 -5.59
CA ASP A 202 -5.62 -27.75 -4.79
C ASP A 202 -6.35 -26.73 -5.66
N VAL A 203 -7.57 -27.10 -6.08
CA VAL A 203 -8.49 -26.25 -6.82
C VAL A 203 -9.17 -25.32 -5.81
N MET A 204 -8.57 -24.14 -5.59
CA MET A 204 -9.26 -23.03 -4.92
C MET A 204 -9.84 -22.07 -5.97
N GLU A 205 -11.14 -22.22 -6.24
CA GLU A 205 -11.91 -21.18 -6.91
C GLU A 205 -11.87 -19.87 -6.10
N PRO A 206 -11.60 -18.71 -6.73
CA PRO A 206 -11.75 -17.44 -6.04
C PRO A 206 -13.25 -17.19 -5.80
N SER A 207 -13.62 -17.10 -4.51
CA SER A 207 -14.95 -16.74 -4.02
C SER A 207 -15.51 -15.49 -4.72
N THR A 208 -16.29 -15.71 -5.77
CA THR A 208 -17.06 -14.72 -6.53
C THR A 208 -18.34 -14.30 -5.81
N ALA A 209 -18.69 -14.96 -4.70
CA ALA A 209 -19.99 -14.79 -4.04
C ALA A 209 -20.12 -13.49 -3.21
N GLN A 210 -19.02 -12.90 -2.72
CA GLN A 210 -19.09 -11.67 -1.90
C GLN A 210 -19.05 -10.36 -2.70
N ALA A 211 -18.66 -10.40 -3.99
CA ALA A 211 -18.59 -9.21 -4.83
C ALA A 211 -19.94 -8.86 -5.51
N ALA A 212 -20.85 -9.82 -5.65
CA ALA A 212 -22.13 -9.60 -6.33
C ALA A 212 -23.07 -8.67 -5.54
N ALA A 213 -23.06 -8.73 -4.21
CA ALA A 213 -24.00 -7.99 -3.36
C ALA A 213 -23.70 -6.49 -3.22
N ALA A 214 -22.47 -6.04 -3.51
CA ALA A 214 -22.05 -4.64 -3.33
C ALA A 214 -22.11 -3.80 -4.63
N ASN A 215 -22.51 -4.41 -5.76
CA ASN A 215 -22.55 -3.75 -7.07
C ASN A 215 -23.90 -3.10 -7.39
N GLU A 216 -24.95 -3.30 -6.59
CA GLU A 216 -26.29 -2.78 -6.90
C GLU A 216 -26.51 -1.31 -6.45
N GLU A 217 -25.70 -0.76 -5.55
CA GLU A 217 -25.85 0.62 -5.04
C GLU A 217 -25.03 1.70 -5.78
N LYS A 218 -24.21 1.31 -6.76
CA LYS A 218 -23.33 2.26 -7.46
C LYS A 218 -24.05 3.00 -8.61
N PRO A 219 -23.80 4.31 -8.79
CA PRO A 219 -24.34 5.07 -9.92
C PRO A 219 -24.11 4.36 -11.26
N PRO A 220 -25.06 4.38 -12.20
CA PRO A 220 -24.90 3.69 -13.49
C PRO A 220 -23.63 4.09 -14.25
N ALA A 221 -23.20 5.35 -14.15
CA ALA A 221 -21.98 5.84 -14.77
C ALA A 221 -20.71 5.15 -14.22
N THR A 222 -20.61 4.95 -12.90
CA THR A 222 -19.45 4.28 -12.31
C THR A 222 -19.42 2.80 -12.64
N ARG A 223 -20.58 2.14 -12.74
CA ARG A 223 -20.67 0.75 -13.20
C ARG A 223 -20.21 0.58 -14.65
N VAL A 224 -20.59 1.52 -15.53
CA VAL A 224 -20.14 1.51 -16.93
C VAL A 224 -18.62 1.71 -17.02
N GLU A 225 -18.05 2.61 -16.23
CA GLU A 225 -16.61 2.85 -16.20
C GLU A 225 -15.84 1.63 -15.70
N GLN A 226 -16.32 0.98 -14.63
CA GLN A 226 -15.74 -0.27 -14.14
C GLN A 226 -15.75 -1.38 -15.21
N LEU A 227 -16.81 -1.46 -16.01
CA LEU A 227 -16.89 -2.42 -17.12
C LEU A 227 -15.89 -2.09 -18.23
N ARG A 228 -15.70 -0.80 -18.56
CA ARG A 228 -14.70 -0.37 -19.55
C ARG A 228 -13.29 -0.77 -19.11
N ASN A 229 -12.92 -0.41 -17.88
CA ASN A 229 -11.61 -0.76 -17.32
C ASN A 229 -11.41 -2.28 -17.29
N LEU A 230 -12.43 -3.04 -16.88
CA LEU A 230 -12.37 -4.51 -16.91
C LEU A 230 -12.12 -5.05 -18.32
N VAL A 231 -12.83 -4.54 -19.33
CA VAL A 231 -12.67 -4.98 -20.72
C VAL A 231 -11.27 -4.65 -21.25
N GLU A 232 -10.74 -3.46 -20.92
CA GLU A 232 -9.38 -3.06 -21.28
C GLU A 232 -8.33 -3.98 -20.64
N THR A 233 -8.45 -4.28 -19.35
CA THR A 233 -7.58 -5.25 -18.66
C THR A 233 -7.60 -6.61 -19.36
N LEU A 234 -8.78 -7.11 -19.74
CA LEU A 234 -8.91 -8.39 -20.44
C LEU A 234 -8.28 -8.35 -21.84
N HIS A 235 -8.33 -7.20 -22.52
CA HIS A 235 -7.70 -7.02 -23.82
C HIS A 235 -6.17 -7.05 -23.72
N ILE A 236 -5.61 -6.34 -22.72
CA ILE A 236 -4.18 -6.34 -22.44
C ILE A 236 -3.69 -7.76 -22.12
N ALA A 237 -4.43 -8.50 -21.27
CA ALA A 237 -4.12 -9.89 -20.96
C ALA A 237 -4.11 -10.79 -22.21
N ASP A 238 -5.05 -10.57 -23.14
CA ASP A 238 -5.11 -11.30 -24.40
C ASP A 238 -3.90 -10.98 -25.29
N GLU A 239 -3.51 -9.71 -25.38
CA GLU A 239 -2.35 -9.28 -26.17
C GLU A 239 -1.03 -9.84 -25.62
N ILE A 240 -0.84 -9.77 -24.31
CA ILE A 240 0.32 -10.35 -23.61
C ILE A 240 0.42 -11.84 -23.93
N SER A 241 -0.71 -12.55 -23.83
CA SER A 241 -0.78 -13.98 -24.10
C SER A 241 -0.51 -14.32 -25.57
N GLN A 242 -1.12 -13.59 -26.51
CA GLN A 242 -0.95 -13.85 -27.95
C GLN A 242 0.48 -13.59 -28.43
N LYS A 243 1.15 -12.59 -27.85
CA LYS A 243 2.51 -12.20 -28.24
C LYS A 243 3.60 -12.92 -27.44
N GLY A 244 3.22 -13.73 -26.44
CA GLY A 244 4.16 -14.44 -25.58
C GLY A 244 5.04 -13.50 -24.75
N TYR A 245 4.49 -12.37 -24.31
CA TYR A 245 5.23 -11.43 -23.49
C TYR A 245 5.40 -11.99 -22.07
N LEU A 246 6.63 -11.90 -21.57
CA LEU A 246 6.93 -12.17 -20.17
C LEU A 246 6.73 -10.88 -19.37
N ILE A 247 5.95 -10.96 -18.30
CA ILE A 247 5.67 -9.83 -17.41
C ILE A 247 6.16 -10.12 -15.99
N THR A 248 6.55 -9.08 -15.28
CA THR A 248 7.02 -9.19 -13.90
C THR A 248 5.87 -9.45 -12.92
N SER A 249 6.20 -9.91 -11.71
CA SER A 249 5.19 -10.06 -10.64
C SER A 249 4.41 -8.78 -10.34
N SER A 250 5.00 -7.59 -10.52
CA SER A 250 4.33 -6.31 -10.29
C SER A 250 3.34 -5.99 -11.41
N GLU A 251 3.77 -6.11 -12.66
CA GLU A 251 2.90 -5.85 -13.83
C GLU A 251 1.72 -6.83 -13.88
N LEU A 252 1.96 -8.09 -13.54
CA LEU A 252 0.90 -9.09 -13.40
C LEU A 252 -0.06 -8.75 -12.27
N ALA A 253 0.44 -8.19 -11.16
CA ALA A 253 -0.39 -7.78 -10.04
C ALA A 253 -1.28 -6.58 -10.40
N ASP A 254 -0.73 -5.59 -11.12
CA ASP A 254 -1.47 -4.45 -11.65
C ASP A 254 -2.57 -4.91 -12.62
N LEU A 255 -2.25 -5.86 -13.51
CA LEU A 255 -3.21 -6.45 -14.45
C LEU A 255 -4.34 -7.20 -13.73
N MET A 256 -4.07 -7.76 -12.56
CA MET A 256 -5.04 -8.52 -11.77
C MET A 256 -5.80 -7.67 -10.76
N ASP A 257 -5.39 -6.42 -10.54
CA ASP A 257 -5.85 -5.58 -9.43
C ASP A 257 -5.62 -6.26 -8.06
N VAL A 258 -4.40 -6.78 -7.84
CA VAL A 258 -3.98 -7.40 -6.57
C VAL A 258 -2.58 -6.92 -6.17
N HIS A 259 -2.16 -7.22 -4.94
CA HIS A 259 -0.79 -6.93 -4.51
C HIS A 259 0.21 -7.97 -5.06
N ALA A 260 1.44 -7.54 -5.43
CA ALA A 260 2.46 -8.41 -6.03
C ALA A 260 2.85 -9.63 -5.16
N SER A 261 2.76 -9.51 -3.83
CA SER A 261 2.97 -10.65 -2.93
C SER A 261 1.97 -11.79 -3.18
N ALA A 262 0.72 -11.45 -3.50
CA ALA A 262 -0.34 -12.42 -3.77
C ALA A 262 -0.10 -13.20 -5.07
N VAL A 263 0.63 -12.62 -6.03
CA VAL A 263 1.07 -13.31 -7.25
C VAL A 263 2.16 -14.32 -6.90
N THR A 264 3.19 -13.88 -6.17
CA THR A 264 4.35 -14.73 -5.85
C THR A 264 4.04 -15.88 -4.90
N SER A 265 2.98 -15.77 -4.08
CA SER A 265 2.57 -16.81 -3.14
C SER A 265 1.70 -17.92 -3.76
N ARG A 266 1.20 -17.76 -5.00
CA ARG A 266 0.25 -18.68 -5.66
C ARG A 266 0.89 -19.92 -6.32
N GLY A 267 2.17 -20.16 -6.07
CA GLY A 267 2.90 -21.29 -6.67
C GLY A 267 3.46 -21.00 -8.06
N ASP A 268 3.77 -22.05 -8.82
CA ASP A 268 4.44 -21.95 -10.12
C ASP A 268 3.46 -21.86 -11.30
N GLN A 269 2.23 -22.37 -11.16
CA GLN A 269 1.21 -22.29 -12.21
C GLN A 269 -0.19 -22.24 -11.60
N TRP A 270 -1.06 -21.35 -12.10
CA TRP A 270 -2.43 -21.22 -11.61
C TRP A 270 -3.34 -20.55 -12.66
N ARG A 271 -4.66 -20.72 -12.50
CA ARG A 271 -5.65 -20.18 -13.45
C ARG A 271 -6.14 -18.80 -13.03
N TRP A 272 -6.11 -17.85 -13.96
CA TRP A 272 -6.68 -16.52 -13.82
C TRP A 272 -7.72 -16.27 -14.90
N ARG A 273 -9.01 -16.29 -14.55
CA ARG A 273 -10.11 -16.15 -15.53
C ARG A 273 -9.94 -17.14 -16.69
N ASN A 274 -9.62 -16.64 -17.89
CA ASN A 274 -9.46 -17.45 -19.10
C ASN A 274 -7.98 -17.73 -19.44
N TRP A 275 -7.04 -17.36 -18.57
CA TRP A 275 -5.61 -17.57 -18.76
C TRP A 275 -5.02 -18.51 -17.72
N ILE A 276 -4.01 -19.25 -18.13
CA ILE A 276 -3.08 -19.97 -17.27
C ILE A 276 -1.86 -19.08 -17.10
N VAL A 277 -1.53 -18.81 -15.84
CA VAL A 277 -0.38 -17.99 -15.47
C VAL A 277 0.72 -18.93 -14.98
N SER A 278 1.87 -18.88 -15.64
CA SER A 278 2.99 -19.79 -15.39
C SER A 278 4.25 -19.00 -15.04
N ARG A 279 4.98 -19.44 -14.02
CA ARG A 279 6.29 -18.91 -13.66
C ARG A 279 7.32 -19.45 -14.65
N VAL A 280 7.99 -18.58 -15.38
CA VAL A 280 8.98 -18.98 -16.40
C VAL A 280 10.39 -19.02 -15.83
N ARG A 281 10.88 -17.87 -15.37
CA ARG A 281 12.25 -17.74 -14.86
C ARG A 281 12.39 -16.56 -13.92
N ARG A 282 13.52 -16.51 -13.23
CA ARG A 282 13.91 -15.37 -12.39
C ARG A 282 15.02 -14.59 -13.07
N GLU A 283 14.83 -13.28 -13.18
CA GLU A 283 15.86 -12.34 -13.65
C GLU A 283 16.20 -11.39 -12.51
N GLY A 284 17.36 -11.59 -11.90
CA GLY A 284 17.77 -10.86 -10.69
C GLY A 284 16.78 -11.06 -9.56
N ASN A 285 16.15 -9.97 -9.11
CA ASN A 285 15.14 -10.01 -8.04
C ASN A 285 13.70 -10.13 -8.53
N GLN A 286 13.47 -10.22 -9.85
CA GLN A 286 12.15 -10.28 -10.45
C GLN A 286 11.84 -11.70 -10.94
N ILE A 287 10.58 -12.10 -10.77
CA ILE A 287 10.04 -13.34 -11.36
C ILE A 287 9.27 -12.93 -12.61
N LEU A 288 9.56 -13.61 -13.72
CA LEU A 288 8.87 -13.46 -14.98
C LEU A 288 7.78 -14.51 -15.11
N TRP A 289 6.61 -14.03 -15.52
CA TRP A 289 5.39 -14.80 -15.70
C TRP A 289 4.94 -14.74 -17.14
N GLU A 290 4.34 -15.83 -17.59
CA GLU A 290 3.74 -15.99 -18.91
C GLU A 290 2.24 -16.24 -18.75
N LEU A 291 1.45 -15.71 -19.69
CA LEU A 291 0.01 -15.92 -19.76
C LEU A 291 -0.33 -16.74 -20.99
N GLU A 292 -1.06 -17.83 -20.82
CA GLU A 292 -1.56 -18.66 -21.92
C GLU A 292 -3.09 -18.74 -21.89
N ARG A 293 -3.76 -18.63 -23.03
CA ARG A 293 -5.22 -18.84 -23.10
C ARG A 293 -5.55 -20.28 -22.72
N GLY A 294 -6.23 -20.47 -21.58
CA GLY A 294 -6.61 -21.78 -21.06
C GLY A 294 -7.54 -22.57 -21.98
N ASP A 295 -8.32 -21.87 -22.81
CA ASP A 295 -9.25 -22.49 -23.77
C ASP A 295 -8.52 -23.13 -24.97
N ARG A 296 -7.22 -22.86 -25.17
CA ARG A 296 -6.40 -23.46 -26.25
C ARG A 296 -5.68 -24.75 -25.83
N LEU A 297 -5.67 -25.08 -24.53
CA LEU A 297 -4.97 -26.25 -23.99
C LEU A 297 -5.85 -27.52 -23.92
N GLY A 298 -7.13 -27.43 -24.28
CA GLY A 298 -8.10 -28.54 -24.24
C GLY A 298 -8.46 -29.14 -25.61
N GLY A 299 -7.64 -28.94 -26.64
CA GLY A 299 -7.99 -29.23 -28.04
C GLY A 299 -7.13 -30.26 -28.78
N GLU A 300 -6.26 -31.01 -28.10
CA GLU A 300 -5.49 -32.11 -28.71
C GLU A 300 -5.47 -33.35 -27.81
N GLU A 301 -6.64 -33.92 -27.54
CA GLU A 301 -6.79 -35.36 -27.31
C GLU A 301 -8.08 -35.81 -28.01
N ASP A 302 -7.93 -36.23 -29.27
CA ASP A 302 -8.82 -37.17 -29.99
C ASP A 302 -7.99 -37.94 -31.03
#